data_AF-A0A1G4R139-F1
#
_entry.id   AF-A0A1G4R139-F1
#
_cell.length_a   1.000
_cell.length_b   1.000
_cell.length_c   1.000
_cell.angle_alpha   90.00
_cell.angle_beta   90.00
_cell.angle_gamma   90.00
#
_symmetry.space_group_name_H-M   'P 1'
#
loop_
_entity.id
_entity.type
_entity.pdbx_description
1 polymer ?
#
loop_
_entity_poly.entity_id
_entity_poly.type
_entity_poly.pdbx_seq_one_letter_code
_entity_poly.pdbx_strand_id
1 'polypeptide(L)'
;MSNKKVHLSLPDEEVAKFDMLRNELGMNRSQFFCYLMSGERKRIPDVVKQRNLISKLSDIDLHLRHICLKEGMDAGDVLYVHEAIKDLRSALNITSGPMDQKLGGGDKREKV
;
A
#
# COMPACT_ATOMS: atom_id res chain seq x y z
N MET A 1 6.99 -1.67 -34.51
CA MET A 1 6.80 -1.22 -33.10
C MET A 1 6.13 0.14 -33.12
N SER A 2 5.05 0.34 -32.37
CA SER A 2 4.34 1.63 -32.36
C SER A 2 5.04 2.59 -31.40
N ASN A 3 5.67 3.64 -31.94
CA ASN A 3 6.29 4.68 -31.11
C ASN A 3 5.19 5.48 -30.39
N LYS A 4 5.25 5.53 -29.06
CA LYS A 4 4.35 6.35 -28.23
C LYS A 4 5.09 7.63 -27.81
N LYS A 5 4.46 8.78 -28.02
CA LYS A 5 4.98 10.07 -27.55
C LYS A 5 4.56 10.29 -26.10
N VAL A 6 5.50 10.74 -25.27
CA VAL A 6 5.26 11.12 -23.87
C VAL A 6 5.59 12.59 -23.72
N HIS A 7 4.73 13.34 -23.05
CA HIS A 7 4.95 14.73 -22.70
C HIS A 7 5.11 14.82 -21.19
N LEU A 8 6.14 15.54 -20.75
CA LEU A 8 6.45 15.74 -19.34
C LEU A 8 6.61 17.24 -19.10
N SER A 9 5.90 17.76 -18.11
CA SER A 9 6.02 19.15 -17.67
C SER A 9 6.80 19.18 -16.37
N LEU A 10 7.89 19.95 -16.36
CA LEU A 10 8.77 20.13 -15.22
C LEU A 10 8.99 21.63 -14.99
N PRO A 11 9.26 22.06 -13.75
CA PRO A 11 9.74 23.40 -13.48
C PRO A 11 11.05 23.69 -14.23
N ASP A 12 11.27 24.94 -14.63
CA ASP A 12 12.43 25.35 -15.44
C ASP A 12 13.77 24.96 -14.79
N GLU A 13 13.87 25.04 -13.47
CA GLU A 13 15.06 24.64 -12.70
C GLU A 13 15.39 23.15 -12.87
N GLU A 14 14.38 22.29 -12.90
CA GLU A 14 14.55 20.84 -13.05
C GLU A 14 14.87 20.47 -14.50
N VAL A 15 14.34 21.23 -15.47
CA VAL A 15 14.73 21.10 -16.89
C VAL A 15 16.20 21.47 -17.08
N ALA A 16 16.67 22.55 -16.43
CA ALA A 16 18.06 22.98 -16.51
C ALA A 16 19.02 21.92 -15.92
N LYS A 17 18.69 21.35 -14.75
CA LYS A 17 19.46 20.24 -14.15
C LYS A 17 19.48 19.02 -15.06
N PHE A 18 18.34 18.67 -15.65
CA PHE A 18 18.22 17.55 -16.57
C PHE A 18 19.10 17.73 -17.81
N ASP A 19 19.08 18.91 -18.43
CA ASP A 19 19.89 19.19 -19.62
C ASP A 19 21.39 19.26 -19.31
N MET A 20 21.78 19.76 -18.14
CA MET A 20 23.17 19.80 -17.69
C MET A 20 23.73 18.37 -17.54
N LEU A 21 23.06 17.51 -16.76
CA LEU A 21 23.48 16.12 -16.53
C LEU A 21 23.49 15.30 -17.83
N ARG A 22 22.50 15.53 -18.70
CA ARG A 22 22.46 14.92 -20.03
C ARG A 22 23.70 15.30 -20.86
N ASN A 23 24.07 16.58 -20.85
CA ASN A 23 25.21 17.09 -21.62
C ASN A 23 26.55 16.53 -21.08
N GLU A 24 26.70 16.43 -19.76
CA GLU A 24 27.87 15.82 -19.12
C GLU A 24 28.07 14.36 -19.55
N LEU A 25 26.97 13.63 -19.73
CA LEU A 25 26.97 12.23 -20.18
C LEU A 25 26.95 12.08 -21.72
N GLY A 26 26.92 13.18 -22.48
CA GLY A 26 26.91 13.15 -23.94
C GLY A 26 25.66 12.51 -24.56
N MET A 27 24.53 12.48 -23.85
CA MET A 27 23.31 11.78 -24.29
C MET A 27 22.29 12.74 -24.95
N ASN A 28 21.39 12.22 -25.78
CA ASN A 28 20.20 13.00 -26.18
C ASN A 28 19.08 12.90 -25.13
N ARG A 29 18.07 13.79 -25.18
CA ARG A 29 17.05 13.88 -24.12
C ARG A 29 16.27 12.57 -23.95
N SER A 30 15.95 11.90 -25.05
CA SER A 30 15.24 10.61 -25.03
C SER A 30 16.10 9.48 -24.47
N GLN A 31 17.39 9.44 -24.83
CA GLN A 31 18.35 8.47 -24.30
C GLN A 31 18.55 8.64 -22.80
N PHE A 32 18.72 9.89 -22.34
CA PHE A 32 18.89 10.18 -20.92
C PHE A 32 17.62 9.85 -20.12
N PHE A 33 16.44 10.16 -20.65
CA PHE A 33 15.17 9.76 -20.03
C PHE A 33 15.04 8.22 -19.94
N CYS A 34 15.35 7.50 -21.01
CA CYS A 34 15.36 6.03 -20.99
C CYS A 34 16.40 5.46 -20.01
N TYR A 35 17.57 6.10 -19.89
CA TYR A 35 18.61 5.74 -18.94
C TYR A 35 18.12 5.86 -17.49
N LEU A 36 17.52 6.99 -17.13
CA LEU A 36 16.92 7.20 -15.80
C LEU A 36 15.83 6.15 -15.51
N MET A 37 14.95 5.90 -16.48
CA MET A 37 13.89 4.89 -16.35
C MET A 37 14.43 3.45 -16.30
N SER A 38 15.62 3.19 -16.85
CA SER A 38 16.26 1.87 -16.80
C SER A 38 16.97 1.60 -15.46
N GLY A 39 17.42 2.66 -14.77
CA GLY A 39 18.04 2.57 -13.44
C GLY A 39 17.04 2.49 -12.30
N GLU A 40 15.84 3.05 -12.47
CA GLU A 40 14.73 2.94 -11.52
C GLU A 40 14.14 1.51 -11.54
N ARG A 41 14.68 0.61 -10.70
CA ARG A 41 13.93 -0.60 -10.31
C ARG A 41 12.61 -0.13 -9.73
N LYS A 42 11.49 -0.38 -10.44
CA LYS A 42 10.13 -0.08 -9.99
C LYS A 42 10.03 -0.31 -8.48
N ARG A 43 10.05 0.79 -7.70
CA ARG A 43 9.85 0.73 -6.25
C ARG A 43 8.36 0.58 -6.04
N ILE A 44 7.84 -0.60 -6.38
CA ILE A 44 6.44 -0.94 -6.17
C ILE A 44 6.21 -0.84 -4.66
N PRO A 45 5.29 0.03 -4.19
CA PRO A 45 4.98 0.12 -2.78
C PRO A 45 4.60 -1.26 -2.25
N ASP A 46 5.07 -1.63 -1.07
CA ASP A 46 4.90 -3.00 -0.56
C ASP A 46 3.41 -3.37 -0.39
N VAL A 47 2.54 -2.39 -0.14
CA VAL A 47 1.08 -2.55 -0.14
C VAL A 47 0.56 -3.06 -1.48
N VAL A 48 1.12 -2.59 -2.61
CA VAL A 48 0.73 -3.05 -3.95
C VAL A 48 1.29 -4.44 -4.22
N LYS A 49 2.50 -4.76 -3.74
CA LYS A 49 3.08 -6.11 -3.83
C LYS A 49 2.26 -7.14 -3.03
N GLN A 50 1.77 -6.73 -1.85
CA GLN A 50 1.08 -7.61 -0.91
C GLN A 50 -0.45 -7.57 -1.05
N ARG A 51 -0.99 -6.84 -2.03
CA ARG A 51 -2.45 -6.68 -2.24
C ARG A 51 -3.22 -8.00 -2.26
N ASN A 52 -2.68 -9.01 -2.95
CA ASN A 52 -3.30 -10.34 -3.01
C ASN A 52 -3.29 -11.06 -1.66
N LEU A 53 -2.23 -10.88 -0.87
CA LEU A 53 -2.11 -11.48 0.46
C LEU A 53 -3.12 -10.83 1.42
N ILE A 54 -3.21 -9.49 1.40
CA ILE A 54 -4.18 -8.73 2.21
C ILE A 54 -5.61 -9.12 1.86
N SER A 55 -5.92 -9.28 0.57
CA SER A 55 -7.25 -9.74 0.11
C SER A 55 -7.58 -11.12 0.66
N LYS A 56 -6.68 -12.10 0.47
CA LYS A 56 -6.89 -13.47 0.96
C LYS A 56 -7.05 -13.54 2.48
N LEU A 57 -6.29 -12.75 3.23
CA LEU A 57 -6.42 -12.64 4.68
C LEU A 57 -7.78 -12.08 5.10
N SER A 58 -8.29 -11.10 4.36
CA SER A 58 -9.63 -10.53 4.60
C SER A 58 -10.73 -11.55 4.35
N ASP A 59 -10.60 -12.37 3.29
CA ASP A 59 -11.54 -13.45 2.98
C ASP A 59 -11.53 -14.53 4.07
N ILE A 60 -10.34 -14.89 4.57
CA ILE A 60 -10.19 -15.85 5.67
C ILE A 60 -10.87 -15.34 6.94
N ASP A 61 -10.64 -14.08 7.32
CA ASP A 61 -11.29 -13.46 8.48
C ASP A 61 -12.83 -13.47 8.35
N LEU A 62 -13.36 -13.15 7.17
CA LEU A 62 -14.80 -13.21 6.91
C LEU A 62 -15.35 -14.63 7.07
N HIS A 63 -14.67 -15.62 6.50
CA HIS A 63 -15.08 -17.02 6.59
C HIS A 63 -15.04 -17.53 8.03
N LEU A 64 -14.00 -17.19 8.80
CA LEU A 64 -13.88 -17.57 10.20
C LEU A 64 -15.01 -16.97 11.04
N ARG A 65 -15.34 -15.69 10.85
CA ARG A 65 -16.49 -15.06 11.53
C ARG A 65 -17.79 -15.76 11.16
N HIS A 66 -17.98 -16.14 9.90
CA HIS A 66 -19.18 -16.86 9.47
C HIS A 66 -19.28 -18.25 10.11
N ILE A 67 -18.14 -18.95 10.28
CA ILE A 67 -18.08 -20.23 11.01
C ILE A 67 -18.48 -20.04 12.47
N CYS A 68 -17.98 -18.99 13.14
CA CYS A 68 -18.33 -18.68 14.52
C CYS A 68 -19.83 -18.36 14.73
N LEU A 69 -20.55 -17.99 13.67
CA LEU A 69 -21.99 -17.70 13.72
C LEU A 69 -22.86 -18.94 13.46
N LYS A 70 -22.29 -20.10 13.14
CA LYS A 70 -23.06 -21.33 12.94
C LYS A 70 -23.58 -21.89 14.26
N GLU A 71 -24.80 -22.40 14.23
CA GLU A 71 -25.39 -23.13 15.35
C GLU A 71 -24.54 -24.36 15.69
N GLY A 72 -24.18 -24.50 16.97
CA GLY A 72 -23.35 -25.60 17.47
C GLY A 72 -21.91 -25.24 17.84
N MET A 73 -21.48 -23.99 17.65
CA MET A 73 -20.21 -23.50 18.20
C MET A 73 -20.37 -23.10 19.67
N ASP A 74 -19.47 -23.56 20.53
CA ASP A 74 -19.40 -23.12 21.92
C ASP A 74 -18.87 -21.68 22.02
N ALA A 75 -19.33 -20.94 23.02
CA ALA A 75 -18.90 -19.56 23.24
C ALA A 75 -17.39 -19.45 23.48
N GLY A 76 -16.76 -20.44 24.11
CA GLY A 76 -15.31 -20.51 24.32
C GLY A 76 -14.53 -20.66 23.03
N ASP A 77 -15.01 -21.52 22.12
CA ASP A 77 -14.38 -21.74 20.81
C ASP A 77 -14.47 -20.49 19.94
N VAL A 78 -15.61 -19.80 19.95
CA VAL A 78 -15.81 -18.53 19.25
C VAL A 78 -14.81 -17.47 19.76
N LEU A 79 -14.66 -17.37 21.09
CA LEU A 79 -13.76 -16.40 21.71
C LEU A 79 -12.30 -16.69 21.37
N TYR A 80 -11.91 -17.97 21.35
CA TYR A 80 -10.57 -18.41 20.95
C TYR A 80 -10.25 -18.03 19.50
N VAL A 81 -11.19 -18.24 18.57
CA VAL A 81 -11.02 -17.85 17.16
C VAL A 81 -10.87 -16.35 17.01
N HIS A 82 -11.66 -15.55 17.75
CA HIS A 82 -11.55 -14.10 17.72
C HIS A 82 -10.21 -13.57 18.24
N GLU A 83 -9.70 -14.15 19.34
CA GLU A 83 -8.39 -13.77 19.88
C GLU A 83 -7.26 -14.15 18.91
N ALA A 84 -7.31 -15.35 18.32
CA ALA A 84 -6.33 -15.79 17.33
C ALA A 84 -6.29 -14.90 16.08
N ILE A 85 -7.45 -14.43 15.60
CA ILE A 85 -7.55 -13.47 14.48
C ILE A 85 -6.94 -12.12 14.86
N LYS A 86 -7.18 -11.66 16.09
CA LYS A 86 -6.66 -10.40 16.62
C LYS A 86 -5.13 -10.43 16.76
N ASP A 87 -4.58 -11.54 17.22
CA ASP A 87 -3.13 -11.77 17.29
C ASP A 87 -2.50 -11.77 15.90
N LEU A 88 -3.14 -12.46 14.94
CA LEU A 88 -2.67 -12.53 13.56
C LEU A 88 -2.66 -11.15 12.88
N ARG A 89 -3.68 -10.31 13.15
CA ARG A 89 -3.73 -8.92 12.67
C ARG A 89 -2.64 -8.06 13.30
N SER A 90 -2.41 -8.21 14.60
CA SER A 90 -1.37 -7.47 15.34
C SER A 90 0.03 -7.83 14.84
N ALA A 91 0.29 -9.10 14.56
CA ALA A 91 1.56 -9.57 14.01
C ALA A 91 1.85 -9.05 12.59
N LEU A 92 0.81 -8.79 11.80
CA LEU A 92 0.95 -8.33 10.42
C LEU A 92 1.01 -6.81 10.26
N ASN A 93 0.88 -6.03 11.35
CA ASN A 93 0.81 -4.56 11.30
C ASN A 93 -0.20 -4.03 10.25
N ILE A 94 -1.25 -4.81 9.96
CA ILE A 94 -2.30 -4.39 9.04
C ILE A 94 -3.11 -3.35 9.81
N THR A 95 -2.90 -2.08 9.46
CA THR A 95 -3.74 -1.02 10.00
C THR A 95 -5.17 -1.32 9.62
N SER A 96 -5.98 -1.46 10.66
CA SER A 96 -7.37 -1.80 10.57
C SER A 96 -8.10 -0.83 9.65
N GLY A 97 -8.98 -1.37 8.81
CA GLY A 97 -9.83 -0.58 7.94
C GLY A 97 -10.76 0.38 8.72
N PRO A 98 -11.55 1.22 8.02
CA PRO A 98 -12.32 2.33 8.60
C PRO A 98 -13.29 1.97 9.73
N MET A 99 -13.58 0.69 9.95
CA MET A 99 -14.44 0.19 11.03
C MET A 99 -13.82 0.37 12.42
N ASP A 100 -12.49 0.24 12.58
CA ASP A 100 -11.86 0.33 13.91
C ASP A 100 -11.54 1.78 14.34
N GLN A 101 -11.60 2.75 13.42
CA GLN A 101 -11.46 4.18 13.75
C GLN A 101 -12.61 4.73 14.61
N LYS A 102 -13.74 4.01 14.72
CA LYS A 102 -14.87 4.44 15.55
C LYS A 102 -14.72 4.10 17.04
N LEU A 103 -13.75 3.27 17.43
CA LEU A 103 -13.58 2.87 18.84
C LEU A 103 -12.62 3.79 19.63
N GLY A 104 -11.81 4.62 18.96
CA GLY A 104 -10.81 5.50 19.61
C GLY A 104 -11.17 6.99 19.68
N GLY A 105 -12.33 7.41 19.18
CA GLY A 105 -12.70 8.82 19.03
C GLY A 105 -13.41 9.41 20.25
N GLY A 106 -12.78 9.34 21.42
CA GLY A 106 -13.36 9.83 22.67
C GLY A 106 -12.35 10.54 23.56
N ASP A 107 -11.52 11.42 23.01
CA ASP A 107 -10.70 12.31 23.83
C ASP A 107 -11.17 13.76 23.73
N LYS A 108 -11.38 14.33 24.92
CA LYS A 108 -12.04 15.61 25.16
C LYS A 108 -11.12 16.72 24.66
N ARG A 109 -11.59 17.52 23.70
CA ARG A 109 -10.97 18.82 23.41
C ARG A 109 -11.23 19.75 24.59
N GLU A 110 -10.21 19.95 25.42
CA GLU A 110 -10.12 21.13 26.27
C GLU A 110 -10.17 22.38 25.38
N LYS A 111 -11.12 23.26 25.70
CA LYS A 111 -11.24 24.57 25.07
C LYS A 111 -10.20 25.48 25.71
N VAL A 112 -9.30 26.02 24.89
CA VAL A 112 -8.60 27.29 25.16
C VAL A 112 -9.42 28.40 24.53
#